data_AF-A0A6N6KAS4-F1
#
_entry.id   AF-A0A6N6KAS4-F1
#
_cell.length_a   1.000
_cell.length_b   1.000
_cell.length_c   1.000
_cell.angle_alpha   90.00
_cell.angle_beta   90.00
_cell.angle_gamma   90.00
#
_symmetry.space_group_name_H-M   'P 1'
#
loop_
_entity.id
_entity.type
_entity.pdbx_description
1 polymer ?
#
loop_
_entity_poly.entity_id
_entity_poly.type
_entity_poly.pdbx_seq_one_letter_code
_entity_poly.pdbx_strand_id
1 'polypeptide(L)'
;MKNIFVTLVLTVLSTVLFAQNATLSGSITDPYGDNVDVTSITLLDSGDNIVAVTSGWDFNFTGLTQGETYKLTFEKNESPLNGVSTFDIVLIIKDILGVQPLSSPLLLYAADVNASTTITVYDIVLLRRLILAIDSSLPVPSWQFLPASINSFPGATTFNEIEVTMSAQNIIADVKGFKMGDVNGSAIPN
;
A
#
# COMPACT_ATOMS: atom_id res chain seq x y z
N MET A 1 12.56 67.71 -39.64
CA MET A 1 11.66 66.63 -39.18
C MET A 1 12.48 65.37 -39.08
N LYS A 2 12.78 64.87 -37.87
CA LYS A 2 13.62 63.68 -37.62
C LYS A 2 12.74 62.66 -36.91
N ASN A 3 12.38 61.59 -37.60
CA ASN A 3 11.56 60.51 -37.04
C ASN A 3 12.48 59.55 -36.28
N ILE A 4 12.27 59.44 -34.97
CA ILE A 4 12.92 58.44 -34.11
C ILE A 4 12.09 57.16 -34.21
N PHE A 5 12.67 56.12 -34.80
CA PHE A 5 12.12 54.76 -34.71
C PHE A 5 12.54 54.17 -33.36
N VAL A 6 11.57 53.94 -32.49
CA VAL A 6 11.75 53.18 -31.25
C VAL A 6 11.49 51.73 -31.58
N THR A 7 12.54 50.91 -31.65
CA THR A 7 12.43 49.47 -31.85
C THR A 7 12.09 48.82 -30.51
N LEU A 8 10.82 48.40 -30.35
CA LEU A 8 10.37 47.62 -29.22
C LEU A 8 10.87 46.17 -29.40
N VAL A 9 11.87 45.77 -28.62
CA VAL A 9 12.33 44.37 -28.59
C VAL A 9 11.36 43.58 -27.73
N LEU A 10 10.46 42.84 -28.37
CA LEU A 10 9.57 41.89 -27.72
C LEU A 10 10.37 40.62 -27.39
N THR A 11 10.89 40.53 -26.17
CA THR A 11 11.46 39.27 -25.67
C THR A 11 10.31 38.30 -25.39
N VAL A 12 10.13 37.33 -26.28
CA VAL A 12 9.25 36.18 -26.01
C VAL A 12 9.97 35.35 -24.95
N LEU A 13 9.57 35.51 -23.70
CA LEU A 13 10.01 34.63 -22.62
C LEU A 13 9.35 33.27 -22.90
N SER A 14 10.04 32.38 -23.62
CA SER A 14 9.60 31.00 -23.72
C SER A 14 9.62 30.44 -22.30
N THR A 15 8.46 30.28 -21.70
CA THR A 15 8.30 29.47 -20.50
C THR A 15 8.66 28.04 -20.91
N VAL A 16 9.94 27.72 -20.85
CA VAL A 16 10.37 26.33 -20.73
C VAL A 16 9.81 25.91 -19.39
N LEU A 17 8.65 25.25 -19.41
CA LEU A 17 8.20 24.45 -18.29
C LEU A 17 9.28 23.39 -18.10
N PHE A 18 10.23 23.67 -17.23
CA PHE A 18 11.05 22.60 -16.66
C PHE A 18 10.04 21.70 -15.95
N ALA A 19 9.88 20.47 -16.44
CA ALA A 19 9.29 19.42 -15.62
C ALA A 19 10.07 19.45 -14.30
N GLN A 20 9.41 19.91 -13.24
CA GLN A 20 10.06 20.00 -11.95
C GLN A 20 10.20 18.56 -11.46
N ASN A 21 11.44 18.09 -11.39
CA ASN A 21 11.74 16.75 -10.92
C ASN A 21 11.29 16.63 -9.46
N ALA A 22 10.33 15.74 -9.24
CA ALA A 22 9.81 15.39 -7.94
C ALA A 22 10.35 14.02 -7.51
N THR A 23 10.35 13.79 -6.20
CA THR A 23 10.78 12.55 -5.55
C THR A 23 9.63 11.97 -4.76
N LEU A 24 9.35 10.69 -4.97
CA LEU A 24 8.43 9.89 -4.20
C LEU A 24 9.22 8.88 -3.38
N SER A 25 9.04 8.91 -2.07
CA SER A 25 9.72 8.00 -1.14
C SER A 25 8.74 7.43 -0.14
N GLY A 26 9.12 6.36 0.55
CA GLY A 26 8.29 5.79 1.60
C GLY A 26 8.91 4.52 2.18
N SER A 27 8.29 4.06 3.25
CA SER A 27 8.63 2.81 3.92
C SER A 27 7.40 1.93 4.10
N ILE A 28 7.63 0.63 4.20
CA ILE A 28 6.62 -0.40 4.40
C ILE A 28 6.85 -1.00 5.78
N THR A 29 5.88 -0.78 6.67
CA THR A 29 5.92 -1.31 8.03
C THR A 29 4.64 -2.05 8.35
N ASP A 30 4.69 -2.94 9.34
CA ASP A 30 3.50 -3.61 9.83
C ASP A 30 2.74 -2.73 10.86
N PRO A 31 1.61 -3.20 11.44
CA PRO A 31 0.90 -2.47 12.48
C PRO A 31 1.72 -2.24 13.76
N TYR A 32 2.79 -3.00 13.99
CA TYR A 32 3.63 -2.96 15.19
C TYR A 32 4.91 -2.14 15.00
N GLY A 33 5.21 -1.74 13.76
CA GLY A 33 6.34 -0.89 13.40
C GLY A 33 7.54 -1.67 12.85
N ASP A 34 7.43 -2.98 12.66
CA ASP A 34 8.47 -3.78 12.03
C ASP A 34 8.46 -3.55 10.52
N ASN A 35 9.66 -3.47 9.93
CA ASN A 35 9.83 -3.36 8.48
C ASN A 35 9.28 -4.61 7.80
N VAL A 36 8.64 -4.45 6.64
CA VAL A 36 8.10 -5.55 5.83
C VAL A 36 8.78 -5.58 4.47
N ASP A 37 9.67 -6.55 4.26
CA ASP A 37 10.33 -6.73 2.96
C ASP A 37 9.36 -7.26 1.91
N VAL A 38 9.17 -6.53 0.82
CA VAL A 38 8.32 -6.99 -0.30
C VAL A 38 9.14 -7.51 -1.47
N THR A 39 8.59 -8.44 -2.23
CA THR A 39 9.27 -9.05 -3.38
C THR A 39 9.34 -8.10 -4.57
N SER A 40 8.35 -7.20 -4.71
CA SER A 40 8.31 -6.17 -5.75
C SER A 40 7.56 -4.92 -5.27
N ILE A 41 8.13 -3.76 -5.60
CA ILE A 41 7.50 -2.44 -5.58
C ILE A 41 7.60 -1.91 -7.00
N THR A 42 6.47 -1.77 -7.68
CA THR A 42 6.41 -1.27 -9.06
C THR A 42 5.74 0.10 -9.08
N LEU A 43 6.38 1.06 -9.73
CA LEU A 43 5.84 2.38 -10.00
C LEU A 43 5.30 2.44 -11.42
N LEU A 44 4.03 2.77 -11.56
CA LEU A 44 3.31 2.92 -12.81
C LEU A 44 2.93 4.39 -13.05
N ASP A 45 2.94 4.83 -14.30
CA ASP A 45 2.35 6.11 -14.70
C ASP A 45 0.81 6.03 -14.86
N SER A 46 0.17 7.13 -15.21
CA SER A 46 -1.29 7.18 -15.42
C SER A 46 -1.80 6.30 -16.57
N GLY A 47 -0.92 5.81 -17.43
CA GLY A 47 -1.22 4.89 -18.53
C GLY A 47 -0.89 3.43 -18.21
N ASP A 48 -0.65 3.10 -16.93
CA ASP A 48 -0.22 1.78 -16.46
C ASP A 48 1.13 1.32 -17.04
N ASN A 49 1.97 2.24 -17.54
CA ASN A 49 3.32 1.89 -17.99
C ASN A 49 4.28 1.82 -16.80
N ILE A 50 5.15 0.82 -16.81
CA ILE A 50 6.19 0.66 -15.79
C ILE A 50 7.22 1.79 -15.92
N VAL A 51 7.31 2.62 -14.88
CA VAL A 51 8.31 3.68 -14.72
C VAL A 51 9.56 3.12 -14.04
N ALA A 52 9.37 2.35 -12.96
CA ALA A 52 10.45 1.78 -12.18
C ALA A 52 9.99 0.54 -11.39
N VAL A 53 10.93 -0.33 -11.04
CA VAL A 53 10.72 -1.51 -10.19
C VAL A 53 11.85 -1.59 -9.18
N THR A 54 11.52 -1.83 -7.91
CA THR A 54 12.47 -2.10 -6.82
C THR A 54 11.90 -3.18 -5.89
N SER A 55 12.61 -3.52 -4.82
CA SER A 55 12.17 -4.45 -3.77
C SER A 55 12.77 -4.06 -2.41
N GLY A 56 12.33 -4.71 -1.34
CA GLY A 56 12.72 -4.40 0.04
C GLY A 56 11.60 -3.75 0.85
N TRP A 57 11.94 -3.12 1.96
CA TRP A 57 10.99 -2.47 2.87
C TRP A 57 10.87 -0.96 2.65
N ASP A 58 11.74 -0.34 1.84
CA ASP A 58 11.69 1.08 1.50
C ASP A 58 11.77 1.32 -0.01
N PHE A 59 11.43 2.53 -0.43
CA PHE A 59 11.55 2.95 -1.82
C PHE A 59 11.87 4.44 -1.95
N ASN A 60 12.57 4.78 -3.02
CA ASN A 60 12.88 6.15 -3.41
C ASN A 60 12.93 6.25 -4.94
N PHE A 61 11.93 6.91 -5.51
CA PHE A 61 11.82 7.19 -6.93
C PHE A 61 12.04 8.68 -7.19
N THR A 62 13.09 9.00 -7.94
CA THR A 62 13.45 10.38 -8.31
C THR A 62 13.12 10.67 -9.76
N GLY A 63 12.97 11.95 -10.11
CA GLY A 63 12.78 12.36 -11.51
C GLY A 63 11.35 12.18 -12.01
N LEU A 64 10.38 12.18 -11.09
CA LEU A 64 8.96 12.16 -11.41
C LEU A 64 8.51 13.56 -11.82
N THR A 65 7.48 13.64 -12.65
CA THR A 65 6.93 14.92 -13.08
C THR A 65 5.97 15.45 -12.02
N GLN A 66 6.24 16.64 -11.48
CA GLN A 66 5.31 17.29 -10.57
C GLN A 66 3.95 17.56 -11.26
N GLY A 67 2.86 17.31 -10.55
CA GLY A 67 1.49 17.43 -11.02
C GLY A 67 0.89 16.14 -11.60
N GLU A 68 1.72 15.16 -11.94
CA GLU A 68 1.27 13.85 -12.44
C GLU A 68 0.88 12.91 -11.29
N THR A 69 -0.01 11.97 -11.58
CA THR A 69 -0.38 10.89 -10.68
C THR A 69 0.33 9.60 -11.09
N TYR A 70 0.93 8.95 -10.11
CA TYR A 70 1.56 7.65 -10.24
C TYR A 70 0.84 6.63 -9.39
N LYS A 71 1.03 5.36 -9.72
CA LYS A 71 0.49 4.24 -8.98
C LYS A 71 1.64 3.36 -8.46
N LEU A 72 1.62 3.08 -7.17
CA LEU A 72 2.51 2.13 -6.51
C LEU A 72 1.79 0.80 -6.36
N THR A 73 2.40 -0.28 -6.84
CA THR A 73 1.92 -1.65 -6.61
C THR A 73 2.92 -2.48 -5.83
N PHE A 74 2.43 -3.27 -4.89
CA PHE A 74 3.24 -4.05 -3.95
C PHE A 74 2.96 -5.54 -4.10
N GLU A 75 4.00 -6.37 -4.03
CA GLU A 75 3.85 -7.82 -4.10
C GLU A 75 4.55 -8.50 -2.93
N LYS A 76 3.79 -9.32 -2.20
CA LYS A 76 4.31 -10.31 -1.26
C LYS A 76 3.24 -11.39 -1.06
N ASN A 77 3.48 -12.59 -1.58
CA ASN A 77 2.52 -13.70 -1.48
C ASN A 77 3.21 -15.03 -1.20
N GLU A 78 3.94 -15.06 -0.09
CA GLU A 78 4.67 -16.23 0.37
C GLU A 78 4.22 -16.67 1.77
N SER A 79 4.61 -17.88 2.15
CA SER A 79 4.41 -18.45 3.48
C SER A 79 3.05 -18.10 4.13
N PRO A 80 1.91 -18.56 3.57
CA PRO A 80 0.59 -18.16 4.05
C PRO A 80 0.33 -18.43 5.54
N LEU A 81 1.02 -19.42 6.12
CA LEU A 81 0.95 -19.79 7.53
C LEU A 81 1.91 -19.03 8.45
N ASN A 82 2.77 -18.17 7.94
CA ASN A 82 3.65 -17.34 8.76
C ASN A 82 2.83 -16.46 9.70
N GLY A 83 2.97 -16.67 11.02
CA GLY A 83 2.19 -15.98 12.06
C GLY A 83 0.73 -16.43 12.21
N VAL A 84 0.21 -17.31 11.34
CA VAL A 84 -1.21 -17.70 11.37
C VAL A 84 -1.39 -18.95 12.22
N SER A 85 -2.17 -18.84 13.29
CA SER A 85 -2.37 -19.90 14.26
C SER A 85 -3.82 -20.08 14.68
N THR A 86 -4.09 -21.12 15.47
CA THR A 86 -5.42 -21.29 16.10
C THR A 86 -5.72 -20.22 17.13
N PHE A 87 -4.71 -19.50 17.64
CA PHE A 87 -4.91 -18.39 18.56
C PHE A 87 -5.52 -17.18 17.86
N ASP A 88 -5.14 -16.90 16.61
CA ASP A 88 -5.75 -15.87 15.77
C ASP A 88 -7.24 -16.11 15.57
N ILE A 89 -7.61 -17.37 15.30
CA ILE A 89 -9.03 -17.78 15.21
C ILE A 89 -9.78 -17.46 16.51
N VAL A 90 -9.18 -17.70 17.68
CA VAL A 90 -9.82 -17.37 18.97
C VAL A 90 -10.03 -15.86 19.10
N LEU A 91 -9.08 -15.04 18.68
CA LEU A 91 -9.19 -13.58 18.71
C LEU A 91 -10.29 -13.08 17.75
N ILE A 92 -10.36 -13.63 16.53
CA ILE A 92 -11.41 -13.31 15.56
C ILE A 92 -12.80 -13.72 16.10
N ILE A 93 -12.94 -14.89 16.74
CA ILE A 93 -14.20 -15.30 17.37
C ILE A 93 -14.62 -14.31 18.46
N LYS A 94 -13.68 -13.86 19.29
CA LYS A 94 -13.98 -12.87 20.35
C LYS A 94 -14.40 -11.52 19.79
N ASP A 95 -13.84 -11.12 18.65
CA ASP A 95 -14.22 -9.90 17.93
C ASP A 95 -15.66 -10.01 17.41
N ILE A 96 -15.98 -11.10 16.69
CA ILE A 96 -17.33 -11.38 16.18
C ILE A 96 -18.37 -11.37 17.31
N LEU A 97 -18.01 -11.90 18.48
CA LEU A 97 -18.91 -11.96 19.65
C LEU A 97 -18.95 -10.65 20.45
N GLY A 98 -18.13 -9.64 20.10
CA GLY A 98 -18.03 -8.38 20.82
C GLY A 98 -17.42 -8.50 22.23
N VAL A 99 -16.73 -9.60 22.52
CA VAL A 99 -16.10 -9.87 23.82
C VAL A 99 -14.76 -9.16 23.92
N GLN A 100 -13.98 -9.17 22.83
CA GLN A 100 -12.68 -8.50 22.75
C GLN A 100 -12.50 -8.01 21.31
N PRO A 101 -12.90 -6.76 21.01
CA PRO A 101 -12.72 -6.17 19.69
C PRO A 101 -11.24 -6.10 19.29
N LEU A 102 -10.95 -6.28 18.01
CA LEU A 102 -9.62 -6.04 17.47
C LEU A 102 -9.27 -4.55 17.52
N SER A 103 -8.03 -4.24 17.88
CA SER A 103 -7.63 -2.89 18.30
C SER A 103 -7.33 -1.91 17.17
N SER A 104 -7.29 -2.38 15.91
CA SER A 104 -7.02 -1.49 14.77
C SER A 104 -7.73 -1.95 13.48
N PRO A 105 -8.01 -1.01 12.55
CA PRO A 105 -8.55 -1.33 11.23
C PRO A 105 -7.71 -2.33 10.44
N LEU A 106 -6.38 -2.28 10.56
CA LEU A 106 -5.48 -3.21 9.88
C LEU A 106 -5.67 -4.66 10.37
N LEU A 107 -5.92 -4.86 11.66
CA LEU A 107 -6.23 -6.18 12.21
C LEU A 107 -7.61 -6.68 11.76
N LEU A 108 -8.58 -5.78 11.57
CA LEU A 108 -9.89 -6.12 11.00
C LEU A 108 -9.74 -6.57 9.54
N TYR A 109 -8.92 -5.90 8.75
CA TYR A 109 -8.56 -6.36 7.39
C TYR A 109 -7.81 -7.69 7.39
N ALA A 110 -6.90 -7.91 8.34
CA ALA A 110 -6.22 -9.20 8.49
C ALA A 110 -7.19 -10.35 8.84
N ALA A 111 -8.26 -10.07 9.59
CA ALA A 111 -9.29 -11.03 9.95
C ALA A 111 -10.26 -11.39 8.80
N ASP A 112 -10.49 -10.46 7.87
CA ASP A 112 -11.33 -10.63 6.67
C ASP A 112 -10.54 -11.31 5.53
N VAL A 113 -10.25 -12.60 5.70
CA VAL A 113 -9.27 -13.35 4.89
C VAL A 113 -9.73 -13.64 3.45
N ASN A 114 -10.97 -13.32 3.12
CA ASN A 114 -11.49 -13.34 1.75
C ASN A 114 -11.73 -11.93 1.17
N ALA A 115 -11.32 -10.86 1.88
CA ALA A 115 -11.52 -9.47 1.51
C ALA A 115 -12.98 -9.12 1.17
N SER A 116 -13.94 -9.67 1.93
CA SER A 116 -15.37 -9.43 1.74
C SER A 116 -15.85 -8.11 2.34
N THR A 117 -14.99 -7.38 3.05
CA THR A 117 -15.27 -6.22 3.90
C THR A 117 -16.14 -6.52 5.13
N THR A 118 -16.27 -7.81 5.48
CA THR A 118 -17.03 -8.29 6.63
C THR A 118 -16.32 -9.45 7.31
N ILE A 119 -16.25 -9.44 8.64
CA ILE A 119 -15.62 -10.53 9.40
C ILE A 119 -16.72 -11.51 9.82
N THR A 120 -16.62 -12.74 9.36
CA THR A 120 -17.65 -13.76 9.54
C THR A 120 -17.08 -15.11 9.94
N VAL A 121 -17.96 -16.07 10.19
CA VAL A 121 -17.57 -17.47 10.41
C VAL A 121 -16.91 -18.09 9.18
N TYR A 122 -17.16 -17.55 7.97
CA TYR A 122 -16.54 -18.06 6.76
C TYR A 122 -15.02 -17.81 6.75
N ASP A 123 -14.57 -16.67 7.28
CA ASP A 123 -13.14 -16.35 7.45
C ASP A 123 -12.44 -17.37 8.35
N ILE A 124 -13.09 -17.76 9.45
CA ILE A 124 -12.62 -18.80 10.36
C ILE A 124 -12.51 -20.16 9.64
N VAL A 125 -13.46 -20.49 8.77
CA VAL A 125 -13.43 -21.74 7.99
C VAL A 125 -12.22 -21.74 7.04
N LEU A 126 -11.97 -20.62 6.35
CA LEU A 126 -10.82 -20.48 5.45
C LEU A 126 -9.48 -20.61 6.20
N LEU A 127 -9.34 -19.92 7.35
CA LEU A 127 -8.15 -20.04 8.19
C LEU A 127 -7.93 -21.45 8.70
N ARG A 128 -8.99 -22.13 9.14
CA ARG A 128 -8.89 -23.52 9.60
C ARG A 128 -8.44 -24.45 8.47
N ARG A 129 -8.96 -24.26 7.26
CA ARG A 129 -8.55 -25.06 6.08
C ARG A 129 -7.08 -24.81 5.74
N LEU A 130 -6.62 -23.57 5.84
CA LEU A 130 -5.21 -23.20 5.64
C LEU A 130 -4.31 -23.87 6.70
N ILE A 131 -4.63 -23.74 7.99
CA ILE A 131 -3.86 -24.31 9.11
C ILE A 131 -3.78 -25.84 9.02
N LEU A 132 -4.86 -26.48 8.59
CA LEU A 132 -4.91 -27.94 8.42
C LEU A 132 -4.29 -28.41 7.10
N ALA A 133 -3.69 -27.51 6.31
CA ALA A 133 -3.13 -27.78 4.98
C ALA A 133 -4.12 -28.42 4.01
N ILE A 134 -5.43 -28.16 4.20
CA ILE A 134 -6.48 -28.52 3.24
C ILE A 134 -6.39 -27.59 2.02
N ASP A 135 -6.18 -26.30 2.28
CA ASP A 135 -5.84 -25.31 1.27
C ASP A 135 -4.39 -24.86 1.46
N SER A 136 -3.66 -24.63 0.38
CA SER A 136 -2.28 -24.12 0.42
C SER A 136 -2.20 -22.59 0.40
N SER A 137 -3.31 -21.89 0.15
CA SER A 137 -3.37 -20.43 0.06
C SER A 137 -4.77 -19.90 0.43
N LEU A 138 -4.85 -18.61 0.70
CA LEU A 138 -6.10 -17.87 0.84
C LEU A 138 -6.62 -17.42 -0.54
N PRO A 139 -7.89 -16.95 -0.63
CA PRO A 139 -8.44 -16.37 -1.86
C PRO A 139 -7.77 -15.06 -2.31
N VAL A 140 -7.01 -14.43 -1.41
CA VAL A 140 -6.25 -13.19 -1.62
C VAL A 140 -4.76 -13.42 -1.29
N PRO A 141 -3.85 -12.54 -1.73
CA PRO A 141 -2.44 -12.62 -1.35
C PRO A 141 -2.23 -12.70 0.16
N SER A 142 -1.22 -13.46 0.60
CA SER A 142 -0.95 -13.72 2.01
C SER A 142 -0.57 -12.48 2.82
N TRP A 143 -0.03 -11.46 2.15
CA TRP A 143 0.17 -10.11 2.64
C TRP A 143 -0.60 -9.13 1.78
N GLN A 144 -1.18 -8.11 2.41
CA GLN A 144 -1.80 -7.00 1.72
C GLN A 144 -1.27 -5.67 2.22
N PHE A 145 -1.31 -4.67 1.35
CA PHE A 145 -0.71 -3.36 1.58
C PHE A 145 -1.75 -2.25 1.38
N LEU A 146 -1.76 -1.30 2.32
CA LEU A 146 -2.62 -0.12 2.30
C LEU A 146 -1.80 1.13 2.67
N PRO A 147 -2.25 2.33 2.27
CA PRO A 147 -1.65 3.57 2.75
C PRO A 147 -1.63 3.63 4.28
N ALA A 148 -0.56 4.17 4.86
CA ALA A 148 -0.45 4.32 6.31
C ALA A 148 -1.52 5.25 6.93
N SER A 149 -2.22 6.02 6.11
CA SER A 149 -3.34 6.89 6.50
C SER A 149 -4.65 6.13 6.77
N ILE A 150 -4.73 4.82 6.50
CA ILE A 150 -5.94 4.03 6.74
C ILE A 150 -6.34 4.03 8.22
N ASN A 151 -7.58 4.40 8.51
CA ASN A 151 -8.07 4.59 9.89
C ASN A 151 -9.48 4.02 10.13
N SER A 152 -10.10 3.37 9.16
CA SER A 152 -11.43 2.77 9.30
C SER A 152 -11.54 1.40 8.64
N PHE A 153 -12.48 0.60 9.13
CA PHE A 153 -12.91 -0.65 8.51
C PHE A 153 -14.46 -0.70 8.51
N PRO A 154 -15.11 -0.89 7.35
CA PRO A 154 -14.52 -0.79 6.02
C PRO A 154 -14.11 0.67 5.70
N GLY A 155 -13.23 0.85 4.72
CA GLY A 155 -12.71 2.16 4.31
C GLY A 155 -11.79 2.11 3.09
N ALA A 156 -10.99 1.05 2.97
CA ALA A 156 -10.21 0.74 1.77
C ALA A 156 -11.06 0.06 0.70
N THR A 157 -10.85 0.46 -0.55
CA THR A 157 -11.50 -0.10 -1.76
C THR A 157 -10.53 -0.87 -2.65
N THR A 158 -9.24 -0.59 -2.52
CA THR A 158 -8.15 -1.24 -3.26
C THR A 158 -7.07 -1.67 -2.28
N PHE A 159 -6.42 -2.79 -2.58
CA PHE A 159 -5.31 -3.32 -1.82
C PHE A 159 -4.12 -3.51 -2.76
N ASN A 160 -2.91 -3.41 -2.24
CA ASN A 160 -1.66 -3.59 -2.98
C ASN A 160 -1.46 -2.56 -4.11
N GLU A 161 -2.29 -1.53 -4.14
CA GLU A 161 -2.30 -0.48 -5.16
C GLU A 161 -2.59 0.86 -4.47
N ILE A 162 -1.68 1.82 -4.62
CA ILE A 162 -1.77 3.16 -4.01
C ILE A 162 -1.52 4.22 -5.08
N GLU A 163 -2.49 5.09 -5.30
CA GLU A 163 -2.34 6.25 -6.17
C GLU A 163 -1.72 7.43 -5.39
N VAL A 164 -0.73 8.09 -6.01
CA VAL A 164 -0.02 9.23 -5.43
C VAL A 164 0.10 10.34 -6.48
N THR A 165 -0.51 11.49 -6.21
CA THR A 165 -0.34 12.70 -7.03
C THR A 165 0.85 13.51 -6.55
N MET A 166 1.78 13.82 -7.47
CA MET A 166 3.00 14.60 -7.20
C MET A 166 2.73 16.09 -7.01
N SER A 167 2.00 16.46 -5.95
CA SER A 167 1.66 17.84 -5.60
C SER A 167 2.84 18.69 -5.13
N ALA A 168 3.95 18.07 -4.70
CA ALA A 168 5.14 18.72 -4.19
C ALA A 168 6.42 18.07 -4.75
N GLN A 169 7.56 18.75 -4.59
CA GLN A 169 8.88 18.23 -5.00
C GLN A 169 9.27 16.95 -4.25
N ASN A 170 8.85 16.79 -3.01
CA ASN A 170 9.15 15.62 -2.19
C ASN A 170 7.85 15.14 -1.55
N ILE A 171 7.46 13.90 -1.84
CA ILE A 171 6.31 13.24 -1.24
C ILE A 171 6.78 11.99 -0.52
N ILE A 172 6.24 11.81 0.68
CA ILE A 172 6.42 10.59 1.48
C ILE A 172 5.08 9.85 1.45
N ALA A 173 5.09 8.62 0.97
CA ALA A 173 3.96 7.72 0.88
C ALA A 173 4.24 6.47 1.71
N ASP A 174 4.09 6.55 3.02
CA ASP A 174 4.26 5.40 3.89
C ASP A 174 3.13 4.38 3.72
N VAL A 175 3.47 3.11 3.86
CA VAL A 175 2.61 1.97 3.57
C VAL A 175 2.58 1.05 4.77
N LYS A 176 1.39 0.48 5.01
CA LYS A 176 1.17 -0.55 6.02
C LYS A 176 0.94 -1.89 5.35
N GLY A 177 1.83 -2.83 5.64
CA GLY A 177 1.67 -4.24 5.28
C GLY A 177 1.02 -5.00 6.42
N PHE A 178 0.07 -5.88 6.14
CA PHE A 178 -0.52 -6.76 7.14
C PHE A 178 -0.66 -8.17 6.59
N LYS A 179 -0.42 -9.15 7.47
CA LYS A 179 -0.46 -10.56 7.13
C LYS A 179 -1.91 -11.06 7.28
N MET A 180 -2.48 -11.57 6.19
CA MET A 180 -3.83 -12.14 6.23
C MET A 180 -3.86 -13.33 7.19
N GLY A 181 -4.81 -13.30 8.13
CA GLY A 181 -5.01 -14.31 9.15
C GLY A 181 -4.22 -14.14 10.44
N ASP A 182 -3.25 -13.24 10.48
CA ASP A 182 -2.47 -12.95 11.68
C ASP A 182 -3.02 -11.68 12.33
N VAL A 183 -3.77 -11.86 13.43
CA VAL A 183 -4.39 -10.75 14.17
C VAL A 183 -3.71 -10.50 15.51
N ASN A 184 -2.73 -11.33 15.88
CA ASN A 184 -1.92 -11.14 17.08
C ASN A 184 -0.53 -10.55 16.79
N GLY A 185 -0.16 -10.39 15.52
CA GLY A 185 1.14 -9.80 15.13
C GLY A 185 2.31 -10.75 15.27
N SER A 186 2.10 -12.05 15.07
CA SER A 186 3.17 -13.03 15.23
C SER A 186 3.89 -13.40 13.94
N ALA A 187 3.49 -12.84 12.80
CA ALA A 187 4.18 -13.02 11.53
C ALA A 187 5.57 -12.38 11.57
N ILE A 188 6.54 -13.07 10.99
CA ILE A 188 7.90 -12.54 10.80
C ILE A 188 7.93 -11.87 9.42
N PRO A 189 8.07 -10.53 9.33
CA PRO A 189 7.86 -9.84 8.05
C PRO A 189 9.07 -9.83 7.11
N ASN A 190 10.24 -10.35 7.49
CA ASN A 190 11.50 -10.29 6.74
C ASN A 190 12.18 -11.66 6.64
#